data_AF-A0AAN8J2J5-F1
#
_entry.id   AF-A0AAN8J2J5-F1
#
_cell.length_a   1.000
_cell.length_b   1.000
_cell.length_c   1.000
_cell.angle_alpha   90.00
_cell.angle_beta   90.00
_cell.angle_gamma   90.00
#
_symmetry.space_group_name_H-M   'P 1'
#
loop_
_entity.id
_entity.type
_entity.pdbx_description
1 polymer ?
#
loop_
_entity_poly.entity_id
_entity_poly.type
_entity_poly.pdbx_seq_one_letter_code
_entity_poly.pdbx_strand_id
1 'polypeptide(L)'
;MLNTVQHRHVAIARLSHPTNLGRTMQDLRFIIIVIAPSRAKGTKTALETTRTFATLFADMEIRQRLVMAQSVEAFRSTLLSAAKELAMDQNQWRERKSSIHLSQAKEQI
;
A
#
# COMPACT_ATOMS: atom_id res chain seq x y z
N MET A 1 20.74 -8.50 9.54
CA MET A 1 19.40 -8.94 9.10
C MET A 1 18.89 -10.01 10.05
N LEU A 2 17.58 -10.05 10.32
CA LEU A 2 16.97 -11.01 11.25
C LEU A 2 16.90 -12.42 10.62
N ASN A 3 17.87 -13.28 10.94
CA ASN A 3 17.98 -14.63 10.37
C ASN A 3 16.96 -15.63 10.95
N THR A 4 16.22 -15.24 11.99
CA THR A 4 15.18 -16.07 12.63
C THR A 4 13.79 -15.89 12.02
N VAL A 5 13.60 -14.89 11.16
CA VAL A 5 12.30 -14.60 10.53
C VAL A 5 12.10 -15.52 9.33
N GLN A 6 11.17 -16.47 9.45
CA GLN A 6 10.82 -17.43 8.39
C GLN A 6 9.67 -16.96 7.50
N HIS A 7 8.78 -16.13 8.04
CA HIS A 7 7.59 -15.63 7.34
C HIS A 7 7.55 -14.11 7.31
N ARG A 8 6.73 -13.59 6.39
CA ARG A 8 6.46 -12.15 6.36
C ARG A 8 5.41 -11.81 7.40
N HIS A 9 5.69 -10.78 8.18
CA HIS A 9 4.77 -10.23 9.16
C HIS A 9 4.50 -8.78 8.82
N VAL A 10 3.22 -8.41 8.86
CA VAL A 10 2.77 -7.03 8.73
C VAL A 10 1.96 -6.69 9.97
N ALA A 11 2.37 -5.64 10.68
CA ALA A 11 1.61 -5.07 11.77
C ALA A 11 1.17 -3.66 11.38
N ILE A 12 -0.11 -3.35 11.58
CA ILE A 12 -0.67 -2.01 11.38
C ILE A 12 -1.29 -1.57 12.70
N ALA A 13 -0.80 -0.46 13.23
CA ALA A 13 -1.35 0.17 14.41
C ALA A 13 -2.05 1.47 14.00
N ARG A 14 -3.26 1.69 14.51
CA ARG A 14 -3.96 2.98 14.45
C ARG A 14 -3.90 3.63 15.82
N LEU A 15 -3.34 4.83 15.90
CA LEU A 15 -3.30 5.61 17.13
C LEU A 15 -4.67 6.19 17.44
N SER A 16 -5.07 6.20 18.72
CA SER A 16 -6.33 6.77 19.18
C SER A 16 -6.42 8.28 18.92
N HIS A 17 -5.29 8.98 19.00
CA HIS A 17 -5.13 10.40 18.71
C HIS A 17 -3.96 10.63 17.74
N PRO A 18 -4.02 11.61 16.81
CA PRO A 18 -2.85 11.98 16.01
C PRO A 18 -1.69 12.34 16.95
N THR A 19 -0.50 11.83 16.68
CA THR A 19 0.64 11.96 17.57
C THR A 19 1.86 12.45 16.80
N ASN A 20 2.58 13.42 17.35
CA ASN A 20 3.83 13.90 16.75
C ASN A 20 5.00 13.05 17.25
N LEU A 21 5.71 12.39 16.33
CA LEU A 21 6.89 11.55 16.65
C LEU A 21 8.23 12.21 16.26
N GLY A 22 8.21 13.49 15.92
CA GLY A 22 9.40 14.26 15.57
C GLY A 22 9.06 15.46 14.68
N ARG A 23 10.08 16.23 14.30
CA ARG A 23 9.89 17.48 13.52
C ARG A 23 9.24 17.24 12.15
N THR A 24 9.49 16.08 11.53
CA THR A 24 8.98 15.71 10.20
C THR A 24 7.81 14.73 10.26
N MET A 25 7.40 14.29 11.45
CA MET A 25 6.34 13.29 11.65
C MET A 25 5.22 13.90 12.50
N GLN A 26 4.53 14.87 11.90
CA GLN A 26 3.39 15.56 12.49
C GLN A 26 2.11 14.77 12.19
N ASP A 27 1.15 14.79 13.12
CA ASP A 27 -0.17 14.18 13.01
C ASP A 27 -0.15 12.69 12.59
N LEU A 28 0.83 11.94 13.09
CA LEU A 28 0.95 10.53 12.77
C LEU A 28 -0.25 9.78 13.34
N ARG A 29 -0.94 9.03 12.47
CA ARG A 29 -2.16 8.28 12.81
C ARG A 29 -1.99 6.78 12.68
N PHE A 30 -1.11 6.35 11.78
CA PHE A 30 -0.88 4.94 11.47
C PHE A 30 0.61 4.61 11.51
N ILE A 31 0.92 3.43 12.06
CA ILE A 31 2.26 2.84 12.01
C ILE A 31 2.13 1.51 11.30
N ILE A 32 2.92 1.31 10.25
CA ILE A 32 2.97 0.06 9.48
C ILE A 32 4.37 -0.51 9.60
N ILE A 33 4.47 -1.71 10.17
CA ILE A 33 5.73 -2.44 10.33
C ILE A 33 5.68 -3.65 9.42
N VAL A 34 6.67 -3.77 8.54
CA VAL A 34 6.85 -4.93 7.66
C VAL A 34 8.15 -5.62 8.02
N ILE A 35 8.05 -6.89 8.39
CA ILE A 35 9.19 -7.76 8.66
C ILE A 35 9.16 -8.88 7.61
N ALA A 36 10.25 -9.09 6.88
CA ALA A 36 10.36 -10.13 5.87
C ALA A 36 11.69 -10.89 6.00
N PRO A 37 11.75 -12.18 5.57
CA PRO A 37 12.98 -12.95 5.57
C PRO A 37 14.08 -12.29 4.73
N SER A 38 15.32 -12.39 5.20
CA SER A 38 16.52 -11.80 4.57
C SER A 38 16.86 -12.39 3.21
N ARG A 39 16.48 -13.65 2.94
CA ARG A 39 16.75 -14.37 1.69
C ARG A 39 15.56 -14.33 0.72
N ALA A 40 14.85 -13.22 0.64
CA ALA A 40 13.79 -13.05 -0.35
C ALA A 40 14.40 -12.75 -1.73
N LYS A 41 14.27 -13.67 -2.71
CA LYS A 41 14.66 -13.42 -4.11
C LYS A 41 13.74 -12.38 -4.77
N GLY A 42 14.32 -11.44 -5.54
CA GLY A 42 13.59 -10.53 -6.44
C GLY A 42 12.73 -9.48 -5.73
N THR A 43 11.52 -9.23 -6.24
CA THR A 43 10.55 -8.20 -5.77
C THR A 43 9.81 -8.58 -4.48
N LYS A 44 10.27 -9.60 -3.74
CA LYS A 44 9.64 -10.06 -2.48
C LYS A 44 10.24 -9.42 -1.23
N THR A 45 10.85 -8.25 -1.37
CA THR A 45 11.49 -7.55 -0.26
C THR A 45 10.46 -6.92 0.68
N ALA A 46 10.89 -6.63 1.92
CA ALA A 46 10.08 -5.83 2.84
C ALA A 46 9.73 -4.46 2.22
N LEU A 47 10.66 -3.87 1.47
CA LEU A 47 10.48 -2.57 0.82
C LEU A 47 9.32 -2.57 -0.19
N GLU A 48 9.20 -3.57 -1.04
CA GLU A 48 8.08 -3.65 -2.01
C GLU A 48 6.72 -3.81 -1.31
N THR A 49 6.70 -4.60 -0.24
CA THR A 49 5.49 -4.75 0.58
C THR A 49 5.13 -3.42 1.24
N THR A 50 6.12 -2.72 1.81
CA THR A 50 5.92 -1.39 2.40
C THR A 50 5.42 -0.39 1.35
N ARG A 51 5.96 -0.41 0.12
CA ARG A 51 5.48 0.44 -0.98
C ARG A 51 4.01 0.20 -1.27
N THR A 52 3.56 -1.05 -1.29
CA THR A 52 2.14 -1.39 -1.52
C THR A 52 1.24 -0.71 -0.48
N PHE A 53 1.60 -0.79 0.81
CA PHE A 53 0.86 -0.10 1.86
C PHE A 53 1.01 1.42 1.77
N ALA A 54 2.20 1.93 1.49
CA ALA A 54 2.44 3.37 1.35
C ALA A 54 1.59 3.98 0.24
N THR A 55 1.45 3.31 -0.91
CA THR A 55 0.57 3.77 -2.00
C THR A 55 -0.89 3.81 -1.56
N LEU A 56 -1.38 2.77 -0.88
CA LEU A 56 -2.76 2.76 -0.37
C LEU A 56 -3.01 3.86 0.66
N PHE A 57 -2.07 4.08 1.57
CA PHE A 57 -2.18 5.10 2.62
C PHE A 57 -1.83 6.50 2.13
N ALA A 58 -1.33 6.68 0.90
CA ALA A 58 -1.12 7.99 0.30
C ALA A 58 -2.45 8.64 -0.11
N ASP A 59 -3.47 7.83 -0.39
CA ASP A 59 -4.81 8.29 -0.70
C ASP A 59 -5.55 8.79 0.56
N MET A 60 -6.10 10.00 0.48
CA MET A 60 -6.77 10.66 1.59
C MET A 60 -8.10 9.99 1.95
N GLU A 61 -8.90 9.59 0.97
CA GLU A 61 -10.22 8.99 1.18
C GLU A 61 -10.08 7.59 1.79
N ILE A 62 -9.11 6.81 1.30
CA ILE A 62 -8.76 5.52 1.90
C ILE A 62 -8.34 5.72 3.37
N ARG A 63 -7.45 6.68 3.67
CA ARG A 63 -7.07 6.99 5.06
C ARG A 63 -8.28 7.33 5.91
N GLN A 64 -9.19 8.19 5.45
CA GLN A 64 -10.39 8.56 6.20
C GLN A 64 -11.27 7.34 6.51
N ARG A 65 -11.57 6.50 5.51
CA ARG A 65 -12.33 5.25 5.73
C ARG A 65 -11.66 4.34 6.77
N LEU A 66 -10.33 4.21 6.72
CA LEU A 66 -9.55 3.41 7.67
C LEU A 66 -9.55 4.02 9.09
N VAL A 67 -9.58 5.34 9.23
CA VAL A 67 -9.72 6.00 10.54
C VAL A 67 -11.12 5.79 11.13
N MET A 68 -12.15 5.74 10.28
CA MET A 68 -13.55 5.58 10.72
C MET A 68 -13.94 4.13 11.05
N ALA A 69 -13.14 3.13 10.65
CA ALA A 69 -13.43 1.73 10.94
C ALA A 69 -13.51 1.47 12.46
N GLN A 70 -14.64 0.95 12.95
CA GLN A 70 -14.88 0.76 14.39
C GLN A 70 -14.41 -0.59 14.94
N SER A 71 -14.02 -1.52 14.06
CA SER A 71 -13.49 -2.83 14.44
C SER A 71 -12.30 -3.23 13.56
N VAL A 72 -11.56 -4.25 14.00
CA VAL A 72 -10.44 -4.83 13.23
C VAL A 72 -10.96 -5.45 11.93
N GLU A 73 -12.13 -6.08 11.97
CA GLU A 73 -12.78 -6.71 10.81
C GLU A 73 -13.17 -5.65 9.78
N ALA A 74 -13.81 -4.55 10.22
CA ALA A 74 -14.15 -3.43 9.37
C ALA A 74 -12.89 -2.81 8.75
N PHE A 75 -11.84 -2.62 9.55
CA PHE A 75 -10.57 -2.10 9.07
C PHE A 75 -9.96 -2.99 7.98
N ARG A 76 -9.91 -4.31 8.21
CA ARG A 76 -9.39 -5.28 7.23
C ARG A 76 -10.22 -5.29 5.95
N SER A 77 -11.54 -5.24 6.06
CA SER A 77 -12.44 -5.23 4.91
C SER A 77 -12.27 -3.96 4.07
N THR A 78 -12.25 -2.79 4.72
CA THR A 78 -11.97 -1.50 4.06
C THR A 78 -10.62 -1.50 3.35
N LEU A 79 -9.57 -1.98 4.01
CA LEU A 79 -8.23 -2.05 3.42
C LEU A 79 -8.20 -2.99 2.20
N LEU A 80 -8.87 -4.13 2.26
CA LEU A 80 -8.95 -5.06 1.15
C LEU A 80 -9.77 -4.50 -0.03
N SER A 81 -10.87 -3.80 0.24
CA SER A 81 -11.66 -3.12 -0.80
C SER A 81 -10.81 -2.07 -1.51
N ALA A 82 -10.14 -1.20 -0.74
CA ALA A 82 -9.24 -0.18 -1.26
C ALA A 82 -8.10 -0.78 -2.11
N ALA A 83 -7.53 -1.91 -1.69
CA ALA A 83 -6.52 -2.62 -2.46
C ALA A 83 -7.03 -3.16 -3.80
N LYS A 84 -8.27 -3.67 -3.84
CA LYS A 84 -8.91 -4.14 -5.07
C LYS A 84 -9.23 -2.98 -6.00
N GLU A 85 -9.81 -1.90 -5.49
CA GLU A 85 -10.10 -0.66 -6.23
C GLU A 85 -8.82 -0.14 -6.89
N LEU A 86 -7.75 0.04 -6.12
CA LEU A 86 -6.46 0.52 -6.63
C LEU A 86 -5.87 -0.42 -7.70
N ALA A 87 -6.00 -1.73 -7.54
CA ALA A 87 -5.52 -2.70 -8.52
C ALA A 87 -6.30 -2.62 -9.85
N MET A 88 -7.62 -2.41 -9.77
CA MET A 88 -8.46 -2.22 -10.96
C MET A 88 -8.08 -0.94 -11.70
N ASP A 89 -7.89 0.17 -10.99
CA ASP A 89 -7.51 1.46 -11.58
C ASP A 89 -6.14 1.39 -12.28
N GLN A 90 -5.16 0.74 -11.63
CA GLN A 90 -3.85 0.53 -12.23
C GLN A 90 -3.94 -0.34 -13.50
N ASN A 91 -4.80 -1.36 -13.52
CA ASN A 91 -4.95 -2.20 -14.69
C ASN A 91 -5.59 -1.44 -15.86
N GLN A 92 -6.65 -0.68 -15.60
CA GLN A 92 -7.29 0.16 -16.62
C GLN A 92 -6.31 1.20 -17.18
N TRP A 93 -5.51 1.83 -16.34
CA TRP A 93 -4.51 2.80 -16.78
C TRP A 93 -3.44 2.17 -17.67
N ARG A 94 -3.00 0.95 -17.36
CA ARG A 94 -2.07 0.18 -18.19
C ARG A 94 -2.67 -0.16 -19.56
N GLU A 95 -3.93 -0.61 -19.57
CA GLU A 95 -4.66 -0.90 -20.81
C GLU A 95 -4.78 0.35 -21.70
N ARG A 96 -5.19 1.49 -21.13
CA ARG A 96 -5.25 2.78 -21.85
C ARG A 96 -3.89 3.21 -22.40
N LYS A 97 -2.81 3.05 -21.64
CA LYS A 97 -1.46 3.35 -22.15
C LYS A 97 -1.05 2.44 -23.30
N SER A 98 -1.36 1.16 -23.20
CA SER A 98 -1.04 0.19 -24.26
C SER A 98 -1.82 0.47 -25.55
N SER A 99 -3.09 0.89 -25.45
CA SER A 99 -3.90 1.23 -26.61
C SER A 99 -3.42 2.51 -27.30
N ILE A 100 -3.04 3.55 -26.53
CA ILE A 100 -2.45 4.78 -27.07
C ILE A 100 -1.13 4.50 -27.82
N HIS A 101 -0.28 3.65 -27.25
CA HIS A 101 0.99 3.29 -27.89
C HIS A 101 0.76 2.51 -29.21
N LEU A 102 -0.26 1.65 -29.25
CA LEU A 102 -0.62 0.90 -30.45
C LEU A 102 -1.22 1.80 -31.55
N SER A 103 -2.02 2.81 -31.20
CA SER A 103 -2.56 3.76 -32.19
C SER A 103 -1.46 4.62 -32.81
N GLN A 104 -0.51 5.10 -32.00
CA GLN A 104 0.65 5.88 -32.51
C GLN A 104 1.57 5.07 -33.42
N ALA A 105 1.73 3.76 -33.16
CA ALA A 105 2.52 2.88 -34.02
C ALA A 105 1.85 2.60 -35.36
N LYS A 106 0.51 2.63 -35.44
CA LYS A 106 -0.24 2.42 -36.70
C LYS A 106 -0.26 3.64 -37.61
N GLU A 107 -0.10 4.85 -37.07
CA GLU A 107 -0.04 6.09 -37.86
C GLU A 107 1.33 6.33 -38.53
N GLN A 108 2.35 5.54 -38.20
CA GLN A 108 3.71 5.65 -38.72
C GLN A 108 4.05 4.65 -39.85
N ILE A 109 3.05 3.89 -40.34
CA ILE A 109 3.17 2.93 -41.46
C ILE A 109 2.27 3.43 -42.59
#